data_AF-A0A2Z7CEP9-F1
#
_entry.id   AF-A0A2Z7CEP9-F1
#
_cell.length_a   1.000
_cell.length_b   1.000
_cell.length_c   1.000
_cell.angle_alpha   90.00
_cell.angle_beta   90.00
_cell.angle_gamma   90.00
#
_symmetry.space_group_name_H-M   'P 1'
#
loop_
_entity.id
_entity.type
_entity.pdbx_description
1 polymer ?
#
loop_
_entity_poly.entity_id
_entity_poly.type
_entity_poly.pdbx_seq_one_letter_code
_entity_poly.pdbx_strand_id
1 'polypeptide(L)'
;MRCVCHILNLIVKDGLKELDYSIKAIRNSVIFIHSSPSRLNKFREFVVLAKFSITSTVPMDVKTRWNATYKMLEVALKYRRVFERMAEEWFPFINYFHEADEKGKKRLGPPVSDDWENTKAFVHFLKKFYDATIRVDAPTSQLVACEFIDPCMK
;
A
#
# COMPACT_ATOMS: atom_id res chain seq x y z
N MET A 1 31.89 -0.13 2.64
CA MET A 1 31.41 0.66 1.48
C MET A 1 29.90 0.42 1.34
N ARG A 2 29.05 1.46 1.35
CA ARG A 2 27.60 1.28 1.15
C ARG A 2 27.33 1.35 -0.36
N CYS A 3 26.81 0.29 -0.97
CA CYS A 3 26.43 0.29 -2.39
C CYS A 3 25.25 1.25 -2.63
N VAL A 4 25.06 1.67 -3.89
CA VAL A 4 23.93 2.52 -4.29
C VAL A 4 22.59 1.90 -3.85
N CYS A 5 22.43 0.58 -4.01
CA CYS A 5 21.24 -0.15 -3.57
C CYS A 5 20.98 -0.01 -2.06
N HIS A 6 22.02 -0.01 -1.25
CA HIS A 6 21.91 0.19 0.20
C HIS A 6 21.47 1.63 0.54
N ILE A 7 22.03 2.63 -0.15
CA ILE A 7 21.65 4.05 0.04
C ILE A 7 20.18 4.26 -0.36
N LEU A 8 19.76 3.70 -1.50
CA LEU A 8 18.38 3.77 -1.97
C LEU A 8 17.41 3.13 -0.96
N ASN A 9 17.74 1.94 -0.44
CA ASN A 9 16.93 1.28 0.58
C ASN A 9 16.84 2.10 1.88
N LEU A 10 17.89 2.83 2.27
CA LEU A 10 17.83 3.73 3.42
C LEU A 10 16.88 4.91 3.18
N ILE A 11 16.98 5.57 2.02
CA ILE A 11 16.10 6.69 1.66
C ILE A 11 14.63 6.26 1.63
N VAL A 12 14.34 5.11 1.00
CA VAL A 12 12.96 4.58 0.94
C VAL A 12 12.45 4.22 2.34
N LYS A 13 13.28 3.57 3.18
CA LYS A 13 12.89 3.25 4.56
C LYS A 13 12.59 4.49 5.38
N ASP A 14 13.34 5.57 5.18
CA ASP A 14 13.13 6.82 5.90
C ASP A 14 11.83 7.50 5.46
N GLY A 15 11.62 7.61 4.14
CA GLY A 15 10.35 8.14 3.61
C GLY A 15 9.12 7.32 4.02
N LEU A 16 9.26 5.99 4.16
CA LEU A 16 8.19 5.12 4.67
C LEU A 16 7.85 5.40 6.14
N LYS A 17 8.80 5.89 6.95
CA LYS A 17 8.55 6.26 8.35
C LYS A 17 7.84 7.61 8.44
N GLU A 18 8.28 8.59 7.66
CA GLU A 18 7.65 9.93 7.62
C GLU A 18 6.16 9.84 7.26
N LEU A 19 5.78 8.91 6.38
CA LEU A 19 4.40 8.72 5.92
C LEU A 19 3.72 7.51 6.55
N ASP A 20 4.27 6.98 7.63
CA ASP A 20 3.78 5.76 8.27
C ASP A 20 2.29 5.85 8.66
N TYR A 21 1.82 7.04 9.07
CA TYR A 21 0.42 7.29 9.39
C TYR A 21 -0.50 7.07 8.16
N SER A 22 -0.28 7.81 7.08
CA SER A 22 -1.10 7.71 5.87
C SER A 22 -1.04 6.32 5.23
N ILE A 23 0.16 5.71 5.21
CA ILE A 23 0.33 4.35 4.71
C ILE A 23 -0.41 3.35 5.61
N LYS A 24 -0.39 3.49 6.93
CA LYS A 24 -1.15 2.64 7.86
C LYS A 24 -2.66 2.79 7.67
N ALA A 25 -3.17 4.00 7.47
CA ALA A 25 -4.59 4.22 7.23
C ALA A 25 -5.05 3.46 5.98
N ILE A 26 -4.35 3.62 4.84
CA ILE A 26 -4.67 2.93 3.59
C ILE A 26 -4.51 1.42 3.75
N ARG A 27 -3.43 0.97 4.40
CA ARG A 27 -3.18 -0.45 4.65
C ARG A 27 -4.31 -1.10 5.46
N ASN A 28 -4.83 -0.43 6.49
CA ASN A 28 -5.94 -0.95 7.27
C ASN A 28 -7.21 -1.10 6.43
N SER A 29 -7.49 -0.16 5.52
CA SER A 29 -8.58 -0.31 4.56
C SER A 29 -8.39 -1.51 3.62
N VAL A 30 -7.16 -1.74 3.17
CA VAL A 30 -6.83 -2.90 2.33
C VAL A 30 -6.98 -4.22 3.12
N ILE A 31 -6.49 -4.26 4.37
CA ILE A 31 -6.70 -5.42 5.24
C ILE A 31 -8.18 -5.72 5.42
N PHE A 32 -9.01 -4.69 5.61
CA PHE A 32 -10.45 -4.88 5.76
C PHE A 32 -11.08 -5.55 4.54
N ILE A 33 -10.81 -5.07 3.31
CA ILE A 33 -11.41 -5.66 2.10
C ILE A 33 -10.94 -7.10 1.88
N HIS A 34 -9.73 -7.46 2.33
CA HIS A 34 -9.17 -8.82 2.19
C HIS A 34 -9.50 -9.76 3.34
N SER A 35 -10.00 -9.25 4.47
CA SER A 35 -10.28 -10.07 5.66
C SER A 35 -11.39 -11.10 5.47
N SER A 36 -12.22 -10.99 4.44
CA SER A 36 -13.13 -12.05 4.03
C SER A 36 -13.50 -11.98 2.54
N PRO A 37 -13.89 -13.11 1.91
CA PRO A 37 -14.41 -13.11 0.54
C PRO A 37 -15.64 -12.21 0.36
N SER A 38 -16.52 -12.13 1.37
CA SER A 38 -17.71 -11.28 1.35
C SER A 38 -17.35 -9.79 1.32
N ARG A 39 -16.36 -9.36 2.10
CA ARG A 39 -15.87 -7.97 2.09
C ARG A 39 -15.21 -7.62 0.76
N LEU A 40 -14.46 -8.56 0.19
CA LEU A 40 -13.83 -8.38 -1.12
C LEU A 40 -14.87 -8.26 -2.25
N ASN A 41 -15.92 -9.08 -2.21
CA ASN A 41 -17.03 -8.98 -3.15
C ASN A 41 -17.77 -7.65 -3.00
N LYS A 42 -18.03 -7.21 -1.76
CA LYS A 42 -18.66 -5.90 -1.53
C LYS A 42 -17.82 -4.74 -2.04
N PHE A 43 -16.49 -4.80 -1.88
CA PHE A 43 -15.58 -3.83 -2.49
C PHE A 43 -15.73 -3.79 -4.02
N ARG A 44 -15.82 -4.95 -4.69
CA ARG A 44 -16.03 -5.02 -6.15
C ARG A 44 -17.35 -4.39 -6.58
N GLU A 45 -18.42 -4.52 -5.79
CA GLU A 45 -19.68 -3.82 -6.06
C GLU A 45 -19.48 -2.29 -6.05
N PHE A 46 -18.76 -1.75 -5.05
CA PHE A 46 -18.44 -0.32 -5.00
C PHE A 46 -17.57 0.13 -6.18
N VAL A 47 -16.63 -0.70 -6.64
CA VAL A 47 -15.81 -0.44 -7.85
C VAL A 47 -16.71 -0.26 -9.08
N VAL A 48 -17.67 -1.16 -9.28
CA VAL A 48 -18.63 -1.10 -10.40
C VAL A 48 -19.51 0.15 -10.28
N LEU A 49 -20.05 0.43 -9.09
CA LEU A 49 -20.88 1.61 -8.85
C LEU A 49 -20.14 2.93 -9.06
N ALA A 50 -18.82 2.94 -8.84
CA ALA A 50 -17.96 4.08 -9.13
C ALA A 50 -17.55 4.18 -10.61
N LYS A 51 -18.11 3.32 -11.49
CA LYS A 51 -17.85 3.26 -12.94
C LYS A 51 -16.40 2.96 -13.30
N PHE A 52 -15.68 2.26 -12.43
CA PHE A 52 -14.35 1.73 -12.76
C PHE A 52 -14.48 0.35 -13.38
N SER A 53 -13.64 0.05 -14.38
CA SER A 53 -13.48 -1.32 -14.84
C SER A 53 -12.86 -2.17 -13.72
N ILE A 54 -13.40 -3.37 -13.47
CA ILE A 54 -12.78 -4.34 -12.57
C ILE A 54 -11.53 -4.88 -13.28
N THR A 55 -10.42 -4.15 -13.20
CA THR A 55 -9.15 -4.57 -13.80
C THR A 55 -8.33 -5.42 -12.83
N SER A 56 -8.42 -5.15 -11.52
CA SER A 56 -7.74 -5.93 -10.46
C SER A 56 -8.20 -5.47 -9.07
N THR A 57 -8.03 -6.30 -8.03
CA THR A 57 -8.17 -5.86 -6.63
C THR A 57 -6.91 -5.13 -6.17
N VAL A 58 -6.99 -4.35 -5.09
CA VAL A 58 -5.80 -3.75 -4.45
C VAL A 58 -4.95 -4.88 -3.84
N PRO A 59 -3.65 -5.02 -4.14
CA PRO A 59 -2.83 -6.08 -3.56
C PRO A 59 -2.57 -5.83 -2.07
N MET A 60 -2.43 -6.89 -1.29
CA MET A 60 -2.04 -6.82 0.11
C MET A 60 -0.61 -6.34 0.27
N ASP A 61 -0.36 -5.51 1.28
CA ASP A 61 1.00 -5.06 1.61
C ASP A 61 1.81 -6.12 2.36
N VAL A 62 3.12 -6.08 2.16
CA VAL A 62 4.12 -6.83 2.90
C VAL A 62 5.09 -5.81 3.51
N LYS A 63 4.92 -5.50 4.79
CA LYS A 63 5.64 -4.40 5.49
C LYS A 63 7.18 -4.48 5.39
N THR A 64 7.72 -5.67 5.20
CA THR A 64 9.17 -5.90 5.07
C THR A 64 9.69 -5.61 3.65
N ARG A 65 8.81 -5.46 2.66
CA ARG A 65 9.14 -5.29 1.23
C ARG A 65 8.49 -4.02 0.69
N TRP A 66 9.26 -2.94 0.61
CA TRP A 66 8.76 -1.63 0.14
C TRP A 66 8.15 -1.69 -1.27
N ASN A 67 8.60 -2.60 -2.13
CA ASN A 67 7.99 -2.86 -3.44
C ASN A 67 6.52 -3.28 -3.35
N ALA A 68 6.18 -4.11 -2.35
CA ALA A 68 4.79 -4.50 -2.09
C ALA A 68 3.98 -3.30 -1.58
N THR A 69 4.57 -2.48 -0.70
CA THR A 69 3.94 -1.25 -0.21
C THR A 69 3.68 -0.28 -1.36
N TYR A 70 4.66 -0.05 -2.23
CA TYR A 70 4.51 0.76 -3.44
C TYR A 70 3.34 0.27 -4.30
N LYS A 71 3.26 -1.03 -4.59
CA LYS A 71 2.19 -1.61 -5.41
C LYS A 71 0.81 -1.49 -4.75
N MET A 72 0.71 -1.70 -3.44
CA MET A 72 -0.53 -1.46 -2.70
C MET A 72 -0.97 0.01 -2.87
N LEU A 73 -0.07 0.96 -2.60
CA LEU A 73 -0.39 2.39 -2.65
C LEU A 73 -0.74 2.85 -4.08
N GLU A 74 0.02 2.41 -5.09
CA GLU A 74 -0.21 2.72 -6.51
C GLU A 74 -1.62 2.30 -6.97
N VAL A 75 -2.08 1.11 -6.55
CA VAL A 75 -3.41 0.62 -6.91
C VAL A 75 -4.49 1.23 -6.02
N ALA A 76 -4.24 1.40 -4.71
CA ALA A 76 -5.18 2.02 -3.79
C ALA A 76 -5.55 3.46 -4.21
N LEU A 77 -4.57 4.25 -4.68
CA LEU A 77 -4.81 5.60 -5.20
C LEU A 77 -5.79 5.62 -6.38
N LYS A 78 -5.75 4.61 -7.27
CA LYS A 78 -6.72 4.49 -8.39
C LYS A 78 -8.14 4.27 -7.88
N TYR A 79 -8.27 3.61 -6.73
CA TYR A 79 -9.54 3.31 -6.08
C TYR A 79 -9.89 4.28 -4.94
N ARG A 80 -9.24 5.45 -4.84
CA ARG A 80 -9.52 6.46 -3.79
C ARG A 80 -11.03 6.72 -3.62
N ARG A 81 -11.71 7.06 -4.73
CA ARG A 81 -13.15 7.34 -4.73
C ARG A 81 -14.02 6.18 -4.24
N VAL A 82 -13.55 4.94 -4.42
CA VAL A 82 -14.23 3.73 -3.93
C VAL A 82 -14.12 3.65 -2.42
N PHE A 83 -12.92 3.89 -1.86
CA PHE A 83 -12.71 3.92 -0.42
C PHE A 83 -13.47 5.08 0.26
N GLU A 84 -13.51 6.26 -0.36
CA GLU A 84 -14.29 7.41 0.12
C GLU A 84 -15.78 7.05 0.19
N ARG A 85 -16.36 6.47 -0.87
CA ARG A 85 -17.76 6.01 -0.84
C ARG A 85 -18.03 4.90 0.16
N MET A 86 -17.08 3.98 0.35
CA MET A 86 -17.21 2.96 1.41
C MET A 86 -17.24 3.60 2.80
N ALA A 87 -16.47 4.66 3.03
CA ALA A 87 -16.49 5.40 4.29
C ALA A 87 -17.84 6.12 4.50
N GLU A 88 -18.47 6.61 3.45
CA GLU A 88 -19.77 7.29 3.53
C GLU A 88 -20.94 6.32 3.65
N GLU A 89 -20.92 5.22 2.90
CA GLU A 89 -22.10 4.38 2.66
C GLU A 89 -22.05 3.01 3.35
N TRP A 90 -20.87 2.53 3.77
CA TRP A 90 -20.73 1.16 4.28
C TRP A 90 -20.37 1.11 5.77
N PHE A 91 -21.39 1.00 6.62
CA PHE A 91 -21.25 0.99 8.07
C PHE A 91 -20.23 -0.02 8.63
N PRO A 92 -20.18 -1.30 8.18
CA PRO A 92 -19.11 -2.23 8.55
C PRO A 92 -17.68 -1.73 8.30
N PHE A 93 -17.46 -0.94 7.25
CA PHE A 93 -16.14 -0.38 6.96
C PHE A 93 -15.77 0.72 7.96
N ILE A 94 -16.69 1.64 8.28
CA ILE A 94 -16.43 2.66 9.31
C ILE A 94 -16.24 2.04 10.70
N ASN A 95 -17.11 1.11 11.08
CA ASN A 95 -17.02 0.45 12.38
C ASN A 95 -15.69 -0.27 12.60
N TYR A 96 -15.09 -0.83 11.56
CA TYR A 96 -13.79 -1.47 11.64
C TYR A 96 -12.69 -0.55 12.21
N PHE A 97 -12.79 0.77 12.00
CA PHE A 97 -11.85 1.75 12.55
C PHE A 97 -12.24 2.21 13.97
N HIS A 98 -13.51 2.07 14.35
CA HIS A 98 -13.99 2.39 15.71
C HIS A 98 -13.81 1.23 16.69
N GLU A 99 -13.75 -0.01 16.19
CA GLU A 99 -13.40 -1.20 16.95
C GLU A 99 -12.01 -1.04 17.60
N ALA A 100 -11.99 -1.19 18.92
CA ALA A 100 -10.75 -1.27 19.68
C ALA A 100 -10.21 -2.70 19.67
N ASP A 101 -8.88 -2.84 19.61
CA ASP A 101 -8.22 -4.11 19.85
C ASP A 101 -8.28 -4.50 21.34
N GLU A 102 -7.71 -5.67 21.67
CA GLU A 102 -7.63 -6.19 23.05
C GLU A 102 -6.96 -5.22 24.04
N LYS A 103 -6.21 -4.23 23.53
CA LYS A 103 -5.51 -3.20 24.31
C LYS A 103 -6.25 -1.87 24.33
N GLY A 104 -7.49 -1.84 23.84
CA GLY A 104 -8.29 -0.61 23.75
C GLY A 104 -7.89 0.31 22.60
N LYS A 105 -6.97 -0.09 21.72
CA LYS A 105 -6.45 0.76 20.65
C LYS A 105 -7.28 0.61 19.38
N LYS A 106 -7.77 1.74 18.87
CA LYS A 106 -8.48 1.80 17.59
C LYS A 106 -7.53 1.67 16.41
N ARG A 107 -8.03 1.10 15.31
CA ARG A 107 -7.28 1.02 14.05
C ARG A 107 -7.21 2.42 13.43
N LEU A 108 -6.09 2.68 12.75
CA LEU A 108 -5.90 3.94 12.06
C LEU A 108 -6.72 4.00 10.77
N GLY A 109 -7.48 5.07 10.59
CA GLY A 109 -8.31 5.31 9.41
C GLY A 109 -9.77 5.61 9.77
N PRO A 110 -10.69 5.60 8.78
CA PRO A 110 -10.41 5.44 7.34
C PRO A 110 -9.51 6.58 6.79
N PRO A 111 -8.84 6.39 5.64
CA PRO A 111 -7.95 7.41 5.08
C PRO A 111 -8.70 8.70 4.75
N VAL A 112 -8.17 9.83 5.19
CA VAL A 112 -8.72 11.17 4.90
C VAL A 112 -8.02 11.80 3.69
N SER A 113 -8.50 12.96 3.23
CA SER A 113 -7.95 13.63 2.03
C SER A 113 -6.43 13.80 2.08
N ASP A 114 -5.89 14.23 3.22
CA ASP A 114 -4.45 14.43 3.39
C ASP A 114 -3.65 13.12 3.27
N ASP A 115 -4.21 11.99 3.73
CA ASP A 115 -3.56 10.69 3.57
C ASP A 115 -3.38 10.34 2.09
N TRP A 116 -4.37 10.67 1.27
CA TRP A 116 -4.34 10.43 -0.17
C TRP A 116 -3.35 11.36 -0.87
N GLU A 117 -3.32 12.65 -0.54
CA GLU A 117 -2.38 13.60 -1.16
C GLU A 117 -0.93 13.31 -0.76
N ASN A 118 -0.68 13.03 0.52
CA ASN A 118 0.64 12.61 1.01
C ASN A 118 1.10 11.32 0.31
N THR A 119 0.22 10.32 0.22
CA THR A 119 0.52 9.07 -0.47
C THR A 119 0.77 9.28 -1.96
N LYS A 120 0.02 10.17 -2.62
CA LYS A 120 0.19 10.48 -4.04
C LYS A 120 1.57 11.09 -4.32
N ALA A 121 1.99 12.06 -3.52
CA ALA A 121 3.33 12.63 -3.62
C ALA A 121 4.42 11.57 -3.44
N PHE A 122 4.23 10.67 -2.46
CA PHE A 122 5.19 9.62 -2.16
C PHE A 122 5.26 8.52 -3.20
N VAL A 123 4.12 8.07 -3.73
CA VAL A 123 4.09 7.10 -4.84
C VAL A 123 4.79 7.67 -6.06
N HIS A 124 4.62 8.97 -6.36
CA HIS A 124 5.37 9.62 -7.44
C HIS A 124 6.89 9.59 -7.19
N PHE A 125 7.33 9.81 -5.95
CA PHE A 125 8.72 9.68 -5.55
C PHE A 125 9.23 8.23 -5.68
N LEU A 126 8.51 7.26 -5.09
CA LEU A 126 8.87 5.83 -5.08
C LEU A 126 8.91 5.23 -6.48
N LYS A 127 8.04 5.66 -7.39
CA LYS A 127 7.98 5.15 -8.77
C LYS A 127 9.34 5.23 -9.47
N LYS A 128 10.09 6.32 -9.27
CA LYS A 128 11.41 6.51 -9.86
C LYS A 128 12.39 5.42 -9.42
N PHE A 129 12.33 5.02 -8.14
CA PHE A 129 13.16 3.95 -7.59
C PHE A 129 12.64 2.58 -8.02
N TYR A 130 11.32 2.39 -8.05
CA TYR A 130 10.69 1.13 -8.45
C TYR A 130 11.06 0.77 -9.89
N ASP A 131 10.95 1.73 -10.80
CA ASP A 131 11.31 1.56 -12.22
C ASP A 131 12.83 1.33 -12.40
N ALA A 132 13.66 1.82 -11.49
CA ALA A 132 15.10 1.55 -11.49
C ALA A 132 15.40 0.11 -11.01
N THR A 133 14.72 -0.37 -9.96
CA THR A 133 14.87 -1.76 -9.48
C THR A 133 14.41 -2.79 -10.51
N ILE A 134 13.26 -2.56 -11.18
CA ILE A 134 12.76 -3.49 -12.21
C ILE A 134 13.72 -3.62 -13.40
N ARG A 135 14.43 -2.54 -13.76
CA ARG A 135 15.44 -2.56 -14.84
C ARG A 135 16.69 -3.37 -14.48
N VAL A 136 17.02 -3.45 -13.19
CA VAL A 136 18.15 -4.24 -12.69
C VAL A 136 17.77 -5.72 -12.54
N ASP A 137 16.49 -6.02 -12.29
CA ASP A 137 15.97 -7.39 -12.13
C ASP A 137 15.63 -8.09 -13.46
N ALA A 138 15.81 -7.44 -14.61
CA ALA A 138 15.57 -8.04 -15.93
C ALA A 138 16.75 -8.95 -16.37
N PRO A 139 16.50 -10.17 -16.90
CA PRO A 139 17.57 -11.11 -17.24
C PRO A 139 18.20 -10.73 -18.58
N THR A 140 19.11 -9.75 -18.61
CA THR A 140 20.02 -9.57 -19.77
C THR A 140 21.33 -8.83 -19.50
N SER A 141 21.68 -8.48 -18.26
CA SER A 141 23.01 -7.97 -17.97
C SER A 141 23.64 -8.73 -16.80
N GLN A 142 24.63 -9.55 -17.12
CA GLN A 142 25.64 -10.02 -16.17
C GLN A 142 26.14 -8.81 -15.36
N LEU A 143 26.14 -8.94 -14.02
CA LEU A 143 26.54 -7.93 -13.01
C LEU A 143 25.48 -6.80 -12.91
N VAL A 144 24.47 -6.86 -12.05
CA VAL A 144 24.53 -6.68 -10.59
C VAL A 144 23.24 -7.27 -10.00
N ALA A 145 23.26 -8.56 -9.64
CA ALA A 145 22.31 -9.09 -8.67
C ALA A 145 22.79 -8.66 -7.27
N CYS A 146 22.71 -7.36 -6.97
CA CYS A 146 22.80 -6.93 -5.57
C CYS A 146 21.51 -7.36 -4.91
N GLU A 147 21.50 -8.55 -4.31
CA GLU A 147 20.63 -9.01 -3.23
C GLU A 147 19.55 -7.99 -2.79
N PHE A 148 18.47 -7.88 -3.56
CA PHE A 148 17.24 -7.21 -3.16
C PHE A 148 16.28 -8.19 -2.45
N ILE A 149 16.78 -9.37 -2.08
CA ILE A 149 16.06 -10.48 -1.48
C ILE A 149 16.69 -10.77 -0.11
N ASP A 150 15.91 -10.51 0.93
CA ASP A 150 15.98 -11.04 2.30
C ASP A 150 17.17 -10.70 3.22
N PRO A 151 16.86 -10.18 4.44
CA PRO A 151 17.52 -10.62 5.65
C PRO A 151 16.61 -11.64 6.34
N CYS A 152 16.58 -12.88 5.84
CA CYS A 152 16.07 -14.02 6.60
C CYS A 152 16.83 -15.30 6.20
N MET A 153 18.11 -15.34 6.57
CA MET A 153 18.78 -16.58 6.97
C MET A 153 19.23 -16.40 8.41
N LYS A 154 18.40 -16.87 9.33
CA LYS A 154 18.84 -17.54 10.56
C LYS A 154 18.26 -18.95 10.51
#